data_AF-A0A956CQH3-F1
#
_entry.id   AF-A0A956CQH3-F1
#
_cell.length_a   1.000
_cell.length_b   1.000
_cell.length_c   1.000
_cell.angle_alpha   90.00
_cell.angle_beta   90.00
_cell.angle_gamma   90.00
#
_symmetry.space_group_name_H-M   'P 1'
#
loop_
_entity.id
_entity.type
_entity.pdbx_description
1 polymer ?
#
loop_
_entity_poly.entity_id
_entity_poly.type
_entity_poly.pdbx_seq_one_letter_code
_entity_poly.pdbx_strand_id
1 'polypeptide(L)' 'IEARSCERFKLLAERLGSAELRTFYRDLMESEARHHRLFTRLAESIFGEEATWARLATLATREGDIAYPRGAEPTVHG' A
#
# COMPACT_ATOMS: atom_id res chain seq x y z
N ILE A 1 3.06 2.45 -2.96
CA ILE A 1 1.91 1.91 -3.71
C ILE A 1 1.37 0.68 -3.01
N GLU A 2 2.06 -0.47 -3.04
CA GLU A 2 1.55 -1.72 -2.42
C GLU A 2 1.22 -1.58 -0.93
N ALA A 3 2.04 -0.86 -0.17
CA ALA A 3 1.75 -0.57 1.25
C ALA A 3 0.43 0.21 1.44
N ARG A 4 0.11 1.16 0.55
CA ARG A 4 -1.14 1.93 0.57
C ARG A 4 -2.34 1.08 0.11
N SER A 5 -2.15 0.26 -0.92
CA SER A 5 -3.15 -0.71 -1.37
C SER A 5 -3.51 -1.67 -0.23
N CYS A 6 -2.50 -2.20 0.48
CA CYS A 6 -2.66 -3.05 1.66
C CYS A 6 -3.50 -2.39 2.76
N GLU A 7 -3.15 -1.14 3.13
CA GLU A 7 -3.92 -0.38 4.13
C GLU A 7 -5.38 -0.16 3.71
N ARG A 8 -5.62 0.27 2.47
CA ARG A 8 -6.99 0.55 1.99
C ARG A 8 -7.82 -0.72 1.84
N PHE A 9 -7.24 -1.80 1.33
CA PHE A 9 -7.93 -3.08 1.24
C PHE A 9 -8.24 -3.67 2.61
N LYS A 10 -7.36 -3.48 3.61
CA LYS A 10 -7.68 -3.81 5.00
C LYS A 10 -8.90 -3.06 5.50
N LEU A 11 -8.97 -1.75 5.29
CA LEU A 11 -10.12 -0.93 5.70
C LEU A 11 -11.40 -1.40 5.00
N LEU A 12 -11.37 -1.69 3.71
CA LEU A 12 -12.52 -2.23 2.98
C LEU A 12 -12.94 -3.60 3.53
N ALA A 13 -12.00 -4.51 3.76
CA ALA A 13 -12.27 -5.83 4.32
C ALA A 13 -12.88 -5.79 5.73
N GLU A 14 -12.56 -4.76 6.53
CA GLU A 14 -13.10 -4.57 7.87
C GLU A 14 -14.49 -3.93 7.87
N ARG A 15 -14.76 -3.02 6.93
CA ARG A 15 -15.93 -2.12 6.95
C ARG A 15 -17.07 -2.51 6.01
N LEU A 16 -16.81 -3.29 4.96
CA LEU A 16 -17.85 -3.70 4.02
C LEU A 16 -18.86 -4.67 4.69
N GLY A 17 -20.13 -4.54 4.28
CA GLY A 17 -21.22 -5.40 4.76
C GLY A 17 -21.32 -6.75 4.06
N SER A 18 -20.83 -6.86 2.82
CA SER A 18 -20.83 -8.13 2.07
C SER A 18 -19.70 -9.05 2.51
N ALA A 19 -20.03 -10.26 2.99
CA ALA A 19 -19.04 -11.26 3.42
C ALA A 19 -18.10 -11.69 2.28
N GLU A 20 -18.62 -11.78 1.05
CA GLU A 20 -17.85 -12.10 -0.15
C GLU A 20 -16.78 -11.03 -0.41
N LEU A 21 -17.18 -9.75 -0.43
CA LEU A 21 -16.25 -8.65 -0.66
C LEU A 21 -15.22 -8.51 0.46
N ARG A 22 -15.61 -8.75 1.72
CA ARG A 22 -14.67 -8.75 2.86
C ARG A 22 -13.57 -9.79 2.69
N THR A 23 -13.91 -10.99 2.21
CA THR A 23 -12.95 -12.05 1.93
C THR A 23 -12.06 -11.67 0.75
N PHE A 24 -12.66 -11.23 -0.36
CA PHE A 24 -11.92 -10.79 -1.53
C PHE A 24 -10.88 -9.71 -1.22
N TYR A 25 -11.26 -8.63 -0.51
CA TYR A 25 -10.30 -7.57 -0.16
C TYR A 25 -9.25 -8.01 0.87
N ARG A 26 -9.55 -8.99 1.73
CA ARG A 26 -8.55 -9.57 2.64
C ARG A 26 -7.49 -10.34 1.85
N ASP A 27 -7.91 -11.16 0.89
CA ASP A 27 -6.98 -11.93 0.06
C ASP A 27 -6.08 -11.01 -0.78
N LEU A 28 -6.65 -9.92 -1.32
CA LEU A 28 -5.88 -8.87 -2.01
C LEU A 28 -4.87 -8.19 -1.07
N MET A 29 -5.31 -7.78 0.12
CA MET A 29 -4.44 -7.16 1.13
C MET A 29 -3.23 -8.03 1.46
N GLU A 30 -3.42 -9.35 1.62
CA GLU A 30 -2.33 -10.29 1.86
C GLU A 30 -1.36 -10.37 0.68
N SER A 31 -1.86 -10.27 -0.56
CA SER A 31 -1.00 -10.22 -1.74
C SER A 31 -0.16 -8.96 -1.78
N GLU A 32 -0.74 -7.80 -1.45
CA GLU A 32 0.01 -6.54 -1.46
C GLU A 32 1.07 -6.48 -0.37
N ALA A 33 0.84 -7.10 0.79
CA ALA A 33 1.88 -7.26 1.81
C ALA A 33 3.08 -8.08 1.28
N ARG A 34 2.82 -9.14 0.50
CA ARG A 34 3.88 -9.93 -0.14
C ARG A 34 4.61 -9.12 -1.22
N HIS A 35 3.89 -8.38 -2.05
CA HIS A 35 4.48 -7.53 -3.09
C HIS A 35 5.35 -6.42 -2.48
N HIS A 36 4.86 -5.73 -1.45
CA HIS A 36 5.62 -4.70 -0.74
C HIS A 36 6.95 -5.26 -0.20
N ARG A 37 6.91 -6.44 0.44
CA ARG A 37 8.10 -7.12 0.95
C ARG A 37 9.06 -7.53 -0.17
N LEU A 38 8.54 -8.04 -1.29
CA LEU A 38 9.34 -8.43 -2.45
C LEU A 38 10.12 -7.23 -3.01
N PHE A 39 9.45 -6.12 -3.29
CA PHE A 39 10.10 -4.94 -3.86
C PHE A 39 11.10 -4.29 -2.91
N THR A 40 10.78 -4.25 -1.61
CA THR A 40 11.71 -3.70 -0.59
C THR A 40 12.98 -4.54 -0.52
N ARG A 41 12.86 -5.88 -0.47
CA ARG A 41 14.02 -6.79 -0.47
C ARG A 41 14.85 -6.68 -1.74
N LEU A 42 14.20 -6.52 -2.89
CA LEU A 42 14.91 -6.33 -4.15
C LEU A 42 15.73 -5.04 -4.10
N ALA A 43 15.15 -3.94 -3.62
CA ALA A 43 15.87 -2.68 -3.45
C ALA A 43 17.04 -2.81 -2.45
N GLU A 44 16.82 -3.45 -1.29
CA GLU A 44 17.88 -3.72 -0.32
C GLU A 44 19.04 -4.53 -0.93
N SER A 45 18.73 -5.51 -1.78
CA SER A 45 19.75 -6.35 -2.43
C SER A 45 20.61 -5.61 -3.47
N ILE A 46 20.10 -4.53 -4.05
CA ILE A 46 20.78 -3.75 -5.10
C ILE A 46 21.48 -2.52 -4.52
N PHE A 47 20.85 -1.85 -3.56
CA PHE A 47 21.27 -0.53 -3.06
C PHE A 47 21.72 -0.54 -1.59
N GLY A 48 21.54 -1.66 -0.87
CA GLY A 48 21.77 -1.74 0.57
C GLY A 48 20.57 -1.26 1.39
N GLU A 49 20.54 -1.68 2.66
CA GLU A 49 19.45 -1.41 3.60
C GLU A 49 19.29 0.10 3.86
N GLU A 50 20.36 0.78 4.27
CA GLU A 50 20.33 2.20 4.63
C GLU A 50 19.80 3.08 3.49
N ALA A 51 20.35 2.92 2.28
CA ALA A 51 19.93 3.71 1.13
C ALA A 51 18.47 3.43 0.72
N THR A 52 18.04 2.17 0.82
CA THR A 52 16.67 1.76 0.52
C THR A 52 15.68 2.40 1.48
N TRP A 53 15.92 2.30 2.79
CA TRP A 53 15.02 2.85 3.80
C TRP A 53 14.99 4.38 3.81
N ALA A 54 16.14 5.04 3.61
CA ALA A 54 16.20 6.49 3.45
C ALA A 54 15.36 6.97 2.26
N ARG A 55 15.46 6.25 1.12
CA ARG A 55 14.66 6.56 -0.07
C ARG A 55 13.17 6.27 0.15
N LEU A 56 12.83 5.16 0.77
CA LEU A 56 11.44 4.81 1.10
C LEU A 56 10.80 5.85 2.01
N ALA A 57 11.50 6.36 3.02
CA ALA A 57 11.00 7.43 3.90
C ALA A 57 10.68 8.72 3.12
N THR A 58 11.56 9.09 2.17
CA THR A 58 11.33 10.24 1.27
C THR A 58 10.08 10.03 0.40
N LEU A 59 9.92 8.83 -0.16
CA LEU A 59 8.77 8.50 -1.01
C LEU A 59 7.47 8.41 -0.22
N ALA A 60 7.50 7.86 1.00
CA ALA A 60 6.33 7.78 1.87
C ALA A 60 5.79 9.16 2.23
N THR A 61 6.67 10.12 2.51
CA THR A 61 6.29 11.52 2.75
C THR A 61 5.54 12.10 1.55
N ARG A 62 6.13 11.98 0.34
CA ARG A 62 5.52 12.48 -0.90
C ARG A 62 4.22 11.76 -1.26
N GLU A 63 4.15 10.47 -1.01
CA GLU A 63 2.94 9.68 -1.25
C GLU A 63 1.79 10.14 -0.35
N GLY A 64 2.07 10.50 0.91
CA GLY A 64 1.09 11.10 1.80
C GLY A 64 0.45 12.38 1.23
N ASP A 65 1.25 13.24 0.60
CA ASP A 65 0.77 14.48 -0.03
C ASP A 65 -0.10 14.23 -1.28
N ILE A 66 0.09 13.08 -1.95
CA ILE A 66 -0.68 12.67 -3.14
C ILE A 66 -1.97 11.97 -2.71
N ALA A 67 -1.90 11.11 -1.70
CA ALA A 67 -3.03 10.30 -1.24
C ALA A 67 -4.14 11.12 -0.55
N TYR A 68 -3.86 12.37 -0.18
CA TYR A 68 -4.84 13.30 0.39
C TYR A 68 -5.71 13.94 -0.72
N PRO A 69 -7.03 13.65 -0.78
CA PRO A 69 -7.85 14.07 -1.92
C PRO A 69 -8.06 15.58 -1.99
N ARG A 70 -7.94 16.14 -3.20
CA ARG A 70 -8.25 17.55 -3.52
C ARG A 70 -9.57 17.73 -4.28
N GLY A 71 -10.60 16.94 -3.94
CA GLY A 71 -11.93 17.04 -4.54
C GLY A 71 -12.15 16.25 -5.84
N ALA A 72 -11.41 15.17 -6.04
CA ALA A 72 -11.62 14.22 -7.15
C ALA A 72 -12.60 13.10 -6.77
N GLU A 73 -13.10 12.36 -7.77
CA GLU A 73 -13.85 11.13 -7.56
C GLU A 73 -12.99 10.10 -6.81
N PRO A 74 -13.59 9.28 -5.92
CA PRO A 74 -12.84 8.37 -5.08
C PRO A 74 -12.18 7.26 -5.90
N THR A 75 -10.85 7.16 -5.83
CA THR A 75 -10.10 6.00 -6.33
C THR A 75 -9.39 5.24 -5.21
N VAL A 76 -8.83 4.08 -5.53
CA VAL A 76 -8.01 3.31 -4.57
C VAL A 76 -6.76 4.09 -4.17
N HIS A 77 -6.26 5.05 -4.96
CA HIS A 77 -5.03 5.79 -4.63
C HIS A 77 -5.21 7.24 -4.21
N GLY A 78 -6.43 7.79 -4.31
CA GLY A 78 -6.79 9.16 -3.99
C GLY A 78 -8.09 9.52 -4.68
#